data_AF-A0A822H5F8-F1
#
_entry.id   AF-A0A822H5F8-F1
#
_cell.length_a   1.000
_cell.length_b   1.000
_cell.length_c   1.000
_cell.angle_alpha   90.00
_cell.angle_beta   90.00
_cell.angle_gamma   90.00
#
_symmetry.space_group_name_H-M   'P 1'
#
loop_
_entity.id
_entity.type
_entity.pdbx_description
1 polymer ?
#
loop_
_entity_poly.entity_id
_entity_poly.type
_entity_poly.pdbx_seq_one_letter_code
_entity_poly.pdbx_strand_id
1 'polypeptide(L)'
;MLPYPHHFVTPDNIDIDLRLHNHDLQAKIKSIVSSLISKSTPKNWFATTKRKLINQYKSKFLLSSIQNASLILILYEQVELGLSKEEIAKRVQNQLNIEYTERVFETIENSREIEKLSPGLGRLLVAQARSILIMKSIAEKLTEDLENHLKMTREKLIREHPIKSKITRWIDQKIFEERINYMHHHEWDPHQLAIDQCKSLGYQQAAYFI
;
A
#
# COMPACT_ATOMS: atom_id res chain seq x y z
N MET A 1 13.59 -15.80 31.30
CA MET A 1 12.27 -16.33 30.94
C MET A 1 11.31 -15.15 30.86
N LEU A 2 10.55 -14.99 29.76
CA LEU A 2 9.49 -13.97 29.69
C LEU A 2 8.29 -14.48 30.52
N PRO A 3 7.82 -13.75 31.54
CA PRO A 3 6.97 -14.31 32.60
C PRO A 3 5.45 -14.12 32.40
N TYR A 4 4.93 -14.04 31.18
CA TYR A 4 3.48 -13.87 30.94
C TYR A 4 2.98 -14.78 29.82
N PRO A 5 1.75 -15.34 29.90
CA PRO A 5 1.16 -16.01 28.75
C PRO A 5 0.87 -14.93 27.71
N HIS A 6 1.69 -14.87 26.68
CA HIS A 6 1.49 -13.99 25.53
C HIS A 6 0.58 -14.61 24.48
N HIS A 7 0.16 -15.86 24.68
CA HIS A 7 -0.76 -16.58 23.81
C HIS A 7 -2.14 -16.64 24.46
N PHE A 8 -3.14 -16.24 23.68
CA PHE A 8 -4.55 -16.26 24.09
C PHE A 8 -5.36 -16.89 22.96
N VAL A 9 -6.30 -17.76 23.29
CA VAL A 9 -7.21 -18.32 22.29
C VAL A 9 -8.53 -17.58 22.38
N THR A 10 -9.02 -17.04 21.26
CA THR A 10 -10.33 -16.39 21.20
C THR A 10 -11.47 -17.42 21.29
N PRO A 11 -12.72 -17.00 21.57
CA PRO A 11 -13.88 -17.88 21.44
C PRO A 11 -14.01 -18.56 20.06
N ASP A 12 -13.48 -17.92 19.01
CA ASP A 12 -13.44 -18.44 17.64
C ASP A 12 -12.21 -19.35 17.38
N ASN A 13 -11.51 -19.77 18.43
CA ASN A 13 -10.35 -20.65 18.39
C ASN A 13 -9.15 -20.07 17.60
N ILE A 14 -9.00 -18.74 17.58
CA ILE A 14 -7.85 -18.04 16.99
C ILE A 14 -6.76 -17.87 18.06
N ASP A 15 -5.54 -18.31 17.77
CA ASP A 15 -4.38 -18.04 18.63
C ASP A 15 -3.89 -16.60 18.40
N ILE A 16 -3.90 -15.81 19.47
CA ILE A 16 -3.46 -14.43 19.52
C ILE A 16 -2.12 -14.38 20.25
N ASP A 17 -1.11 -13.90 19.53
CA ASP A 17 0.24 -13.71 20.05
C ASP A 17 0.50 -12.23 20.37
N LEU A 18 0.51 -11.92 21.67
CA LEU A 18 0.74 -10.58 22.22
C LEU A 18 2.21 -10.29 22.54
N ARG A 19 3.17 -11.12 22.11
CA ARG A 19 4.61 -10.87 22.36
C ARG A 19 5.04 -9.50 21.84
N LEU A 20 4.45 -9.04 20.73
CA LEU A 20 4.72 -7.71 20.17
C LEU A 20 4.32 -6.54 21.08
N HIS A 21 3.49 -6.75 22.10
CA HIS A 21 3.08 -5.70 23.05
C HIS A 21 4.03 -5.57 24.25
N ASN A 22 5.03 -6.46 24.37
CA ASN A 22 6.02 -6.37 25.43
C ASN A 22 7.06 -5.27 25.11
N HIS A 23 7.08 -4.19 25.90
CA HIS A 23 7.97 -3.05 25.68
C HIS A 23 9.47 -3.40 25.71
N ASP A 24 9.91 -4.30 26.60
CA ASP A 24 11.31 -4.73 26.66
C ASP A 24 11.71 -5.52 25.41
N LEU A 25 10.79 -6.33 24.90
CA LEU A 25 10.97 -7.07 23.66
C LEU A 25 11.01 -6.13 22.45
N GLN A 26 10.08 -5.17 22.38
CA GLN A 26 10.03 -4.14 21.34
C GLN A 26 11.35 -3.35 21.25
N ALA A 27 11.91 -2.93 22.40
CA ALA A 27 13.16 -2.18 22.44
C ALA A 27 14.34 -2.98 21.83
N LYS A 28 14.42 -4.28 22.15
CA LYS A 28 15.44 -5.20 21.59
C LYS A 28 15.23 -5.44 20.09
N ILE A 29 14.00 -5.71 19.68
CA ILE A 29 13.64 -5.91 18.26
C ILE A 29 14.02 -4.68 17.44
N LYS A 30 13.69 -3.48 17.92
CA LYS A 30 13.95 -2.22 17.20
C LYS A 30 15.43 -2.06 16.83
N SER A 31 16.33 -2.34 17.77
CA SER A 31 17.78 -2.29 17.54
C SER A 31 18.22 -3.31 16.48
N ILE A 32 17.75 -4.56 16.61
CA ILE A 32 18.06 -5.65 15.67
C ILE A 32 17.57 -5.32 14.26
N VAL A 33 16.30 -4.94 14.11
CA VAL A 33 15.68 -4.60 12.83
C VAL A 33 16.40 -3.42 12.17
N SER A 34 16.77 -2.39 12.93
CA SER A 34 17.56 -1.27 12.39
C SER A 34 18.92 -1.73 11.85
N SER A 35 19.59 -2.66 12.55
CA SER A 35 20.84 -3.24 12.08
C SER A 35 20.63 -4.06 10.80
N LEU A 36 19.59 -4.89 10.76
CA LEU A 36 19.27 -5.74 9.61
C LEU A 36 18.97 -4.90 8.37
N ILE A 37 18.14 -3.87 8.47
CA ILE A 37 17.78 -2.99 7.35
C ILE A 37 19.02 -2.29 6.79
N SER A 38 19.93 -1.84 7.65
CA SER A 38 21.17 -1.18 7.20
C SER A 38 22.12 -2.13 6.44
N LYS A 39 22.06 -3.43 6.74
CA LYS A 39 22.92 -4.48 6.15
C LYS A 39 22.28 -5.16 4.93
N SER A 40 20.96 -5.24 4.85
CA SER A 40 20.22 -6.01 3.84
C SER A 40 20.23 -5.39 2.44
N THR A 41 20.46 -4.08 2.36
CA THR A 41 20.39 -3.36 1.09
C THR A 41 21.79 -2.99 0.62
N PRO A 42 22.29 -3.60 -0.48
CA PRO A 42 23.57 -3.24 -1.05
C PRO A 42 23.67 -1.75 -1.34
N LYS A 43 24.86 -1.17 -1.17
CA LYS A 43 25.14 0.19 -1.64
C LYS A 43 24.76 0.29 -3.12
N ASN A 44 24.00 1.31 -3.49
CA ASN A 44 23.46 1.55 -4.83
C ASN A 44 22.33 0.61 -5.31
N TRP A 45 21.76 -0.24 -4.47
CA TRP A 45 20.65 -1.13 -4.88
C TRP A 45 19.50 -0.35 -5.52
N PHE A 46 19.03 0.73 -4.89
CA PHE A 46 17.96 1.57 -5.44
C PHE A 46 18.30 2.12 -6.82
N ALA A 47 19.52 2.62 -7.03
CA ALA A 47 19.94 3.19 -8.32
C ALA A 47 20.02 2.11 -9.42
N THR A 48 20.59 0.95 -9.11
CA THR A 48 20.75 -0.16 -10.05
C THR A 48 19.40 -0.78 -10.40
N THR A 49 18.57 -1.08 -9.42
CA THR A 49 17.22 -1.65 -9.63
C THR A 49 16.31 -0.68 -10.36
N LYS A 50 16.37 0.62 -10.05
CA LYS A 50 15.63 1.65 -10.79
C LYS A 50 16.00 1.67 -12.27
N ARG A 51 17.30 1.64 -12.59
CA ARG A 51 17.76 1.56 -13.99
C ARG A 51 17.28 0.27 -14.67
N LYS A 52 17.36 -0.87 -13.98
CA LYS A 52 16.87 -2.16 -14.50
C LYS A 52 15.38 -2.10 -14.83
N LEU A 53 14.55 -1.59 -13.91
CA LEU A 53 13.10 -1.46 -14.11
C LEU A 53 12.78 -0.50 -15.26
N ILE A 54 13.43 0.66 -15.33
CA ILE A 54 13.26 1.60 -16.45
C ILE A 54 13.57 0.91 -17.79
N ASN A 55 14.65 0.13 -17.85
CA ASN A 55 15.01 -0.59 -19.08
C ASN A 55 13.99 -1.69 -19.42
N GLN A 56 13.41 -2.37 -18.43
CA GLN A 56 12.34 -3.35 -18.64
C GLN A 56 11.06 -2.71 -19.16
N TYR A 57 10.66 -1.56 -18.62
CA TYR A 57 9.50 -0.81 -19.13
C TYR A 57 9.73 -0.32 -20.57
N LYS A 58 10.96 0.14 -20.88
CA LYS A 58 11.34 0.52 -22.25
C LYS A 58 11.33 -0.67 -23.22
N SER A 59 11.88 -1.81 -22.84
CA SER A 59 11.91 -2.98 -23.73
C SER A 59 10.51 -3.56 -23.97
N LYS A 60 9.66 -3.60 -22.93
CA LYS A 60 8.25 -4.02 -23.05
C LYS A 60 7.46 -3.09 -23.99
N PHE A 61 7.73 -1.80 -23.93
CA PHE A 61 7.16 -0.81 -24.85
C PHE A 61 7.61 -1.02 -26.29
N LEU A 62 8.92 -1.21 -26.52
CA LEU A 62 9.45 -1.50 -27.86
C LEU A 62 8.87 -2.80 -28.45
N LEU A 63 8.71 -3.84 -27.63
CA LEU A 63 8.10 -5.11 -28.05
C LEU A 63 6.62 -4.95 -28.43
N SER A 64 5.84 -4.16 -27.69
CA SER A 64 4.45 -3.84 -28.07
C SER A 64 4.34 -3.01 -29.35
N SER A 65 5.35 -2.18 -29.65
CA SER A 65 5.39 -1.38 -30.89
C SER A 65 5.77 -2.21 -32.12
N ILE A 66 6.54 -3.29 -31.95
CA ILE A 66 6.96 -4.17 -33.05
C ILE A 66 5.81 -5.08 -33.54
N GLN A 67 4.78 -5.35 -32.73
CA GLN A 67 3.60 -6.11 -33.17
C GLN A 67 2.68 -5.32 -34.13
N ASN A 68 2.82 -3.98 -34.19
CA ASN A 68 2.05 -3.10 -35.07
C ASN A 68 2.94 -2.56 -36.23
N ALA A 69 3.64 -3.47 -36.91
CA ALA A 69 4.69 -3.17 -37.91
C ALA A 69 4.18 -2.63 -39.26
N SER A 70 3.29 -1.64 -39.27
CA SER A 70 2.97 -0.87 -40.50
C SER A 70 3.02 0.65 -40.32
N LEU A 71 3.49 1.16 -39.18
CA LEU A 71 3.59 2.60 -38.90
C LEU A 71 4.98 3.05 -38.42
N ILE A 72 6.04 2.37 -38.88
CA ILE A 72 7.42 2.66 -38.45
C ILE A 72 7.97 3.99 -39.02
N LEU A 73 7.29 4.64 -39.96
CA LEU A 73 7.77 5.88 -40.59
C LEU A 73 7.07 7.18 -40.15
N ILE A 74 6.10 7.15 -39.23
CA ILE A 74 5.42 8.37 -38.75
C ILE A 74 5.69 8.69 -37.26
N LEU A 75 6.27 7.76 -36.48
CA LEU A 75 6.38 7.89 -35.02
C LEU A 75 7.76 8.34 -34.51
N TYR A 76 8.56 9.06 -35.30
CA TYR A 76 9.90 9.47 -34.87
C TYR A 76 9.98 10.81 -34.14
N GLU A 77 8.90 11.59 -33.99
CA GLU A 77 9.04 12.93 -33.40
C GLU A 77 7.81 13.48 -32.66
N GLN A 78 7.49 12.87 -31.50
CA GLN A 78 6.45 13.28 -30.53
C GLN A 78 5.06 12.65 -30.75
N VAL A 79 4.42 12.24 -29.64
CA VAL A 79 2.98 11.89 -29.52
C VAL A 79 2.63 10.50 -30.10
N GLU A 80 1.95 9.54 -29.48
CA GLU A 80 1.33 9.29 -28.18
C GLU A 80 1.01 7.78 -28.22
N LEU A 81 1.30 7.05 -27.14
CA LEU A 81 0.49 5.89 -26.74
C LEU A 81 0.89 5.48 -25.31
N GLY A 82 0.22 6.13 -24.36
CA GLY A 82 -0.47 5.39 -23.29
C GLY A 82 -0.08 5.70 -21.86
N LEU A 83 1.16 6.13 -21.58
CA LEU A 83 1.59 6.46 -20.21
C LEU A 83 2.46 7.72 -20.22
N SER A 84 2.05 8.74 -19.47
CA SER A 84 2.88 9.93 -19.23
C SER A 84 4.21 9.51 -18.59
N LYS A 85 5.30 10.25 -18.88
CA LYS A 85 6.60 10.05 -18.20
C LYS A 85 6.45 10.02 -16.67
N GLU A 86 5.47 10.77 -16.17
CA GLU A 86 5.09 10.83 -14.76
C GLU A 86 4.45 9.53 -14.24
N GLU A 87 3.57 8.90 -15.02
CA GLU A 87 2.94 7.62 -14.66
C GLU A 87 3.95 6.47 -14.67
N ILE A 88 4.88 6.47 -15.63
CA ILE A 88 5.99 5.51 -15.66
C ILE A 88 6.87 5.69 -14.42
N ALA A 89 7.20 6.93 -14.05
CA ALA A 89 7.98 7.22 -12.85
C ALA A 89 7.26 6.73 -11.57
N LYS A 90 5.94 6.98 -11.45
CA LYS A 90 5.12 6.50 -10.33
C LYS A 90 5.10 4.97 -10.26
N ARG A 91 4.91 4.28 -11.39
CA ARG A 91 4.93 2.80 -11.47
C ARG A 91 6.29 2.21 -11.10
N VAL A 92 7.39 2.78 -11.61
CA VAL A 92 8.74 2.35 -11.25
C VAL A 92 8.98 2.54 -9.76
N GLN A 93 8.57 3.68 -9.19
CA GLN A 93 8.73 3.93 -7.76
C GLN A 93 7.91 2.95 -6.90
N ASN A 94 6.66 2.68 -7.28
CA ASN A 94 5.82 1.70 -6.57
C ASN A 94 6.44 0.30 -6.61
N GLN A 95 6.91 -0.13 -7.79
CA GLN A 95 7.58 -1.42 -7.94
C GLN A 95 8.86 -1.51 -7.10
N LEU A 96 9.67 -0.44 -7.06
CA LEU A 96 10.85 -0.38 -6.20
C LEU A 96 10.49 -0.51 -4.73
N ASN A 97 9.43 0.16 -4.29
CA ASN A 97 8.97 0.10 -2.90
C ASN A 97 8.48 -1.32 -2.54
N ILE A 98 7.77 -1.99 -3.43
CA ILE A 98 7.31 -3.38 -3.24
C ILE A 98 8.52 -4.32 -3.12
N GLU A 99 9.45 -4.27 -4.08
CA GLU A 99 10.65 -5.13 -4.05
C GLU A 99 11.54 -4.87 -2.83
N TYR A 100 11.63 -3.61 -2.39
CA TYR A 100 12.35 -3.24 -1.18
C TYR A 100 11.67 -3.82 0.06
N THR A 101 10.35 -3.67 0.14
CA THR A 101 9.54 -4.14 1.28
C THR A 101 9.63 -5.65 1.43
N GLU A 102 9.45 -6.41 0.35
CA GLU A 102 9.58 -7.88 0.37
C GLU A 102 10.98 -8.31 0.79
N ARG A 103 12.03 -7.67 0.30
CA ARG A 103 13.42 -7.96 0.73
C ARG A 103 13.63 -7.71 2.22
N VAL A 104 13.08 -6.62 2.75
CA VAL A 104 13.17 -6.31 4.18
C VAL A 104 12.41 -7.37 5.00
N PHE A 105 11.22 -7.76 4.56
CA PHE A 105 10.43 -8.80 5.21
C PHE A 105 11.13 -10.16 5.19
N GLU A 106 11.66 -10.60 4.05
CA GLU A 106 12.47 -11.82 3.92
C GLU A 106 13.70 -11.78 4.84
N THR A 107 14.36 -10.63 4.95
CA THR A 107 15.53 -10.47 5.85
C THR A 107 15.11 -10.63 7.31
N ILE A 108 13.98 -10.04 7.71
CA ILE A 108 13.48 -10.10 9.08
C ILE A 108 13.06 -11.53 9.44
N GLU A 109 12.30 -12.20 8.57
CA GLU A 109 11.83 -13.57 8.77
C GLU A 109 12.97 -14.58 8.90
N ASN A 110 14.04 -14.42 8.10
CA ASN A 110 15.18 -15.34 8.10
C ASN A 110 16.29 -14.95 9.08
N SER A 111 16.08 -13.91 9.91
CA SER A 111 17.13 -13.43 10.80
C SER A 111 17.33 -14.34 12.02
N ARG A 112 18.56 -14.86 12.16
CA ARG A 112 18.94 -15.71 13.30
C ARG A 112 18.94 -14.95 14.63
N GLU A 113 19.14 -13.64 14.60
CA GLU A 113 19.15 -12.79 15.80
C GLU A 113 17.75 -12.66 16.43
N ILE A 114 16.72 -12.50 15.60
CA ILE A 114 15.32 -12.45 16.07
C ILE A 114 14.86 -13.83 16.54
N GLU A 115 15.21 -14.89 15.81
CA GLU A 115 14.86 -16.26 16.18
C GLU A 115 15.46 -16.68 17.54
N LYS A 116 16.70 -16.24 17.83
CA LYS A 116 17.33 -16.43 19.14
C LYS A 116 16.62 -15.67 20.27
N LEU A 117 16.02 -14.53 19.97
CA LEU A 117 15.32 -13.72 20.97
C LEU A 117 13.99 -14.37 21.36
N SER A 118 13.19 -14.77 20.37
CA SER A 118 11.97 -15.56 20.57
C SER A 118 11.61 -16.27 19.26
N PRO A 119 11.39 -17.59 19.27
CA PRO A 119 11.06 -18.34 18.06
C PRO A 119 9.79 -17.85 17.36
N GLY A 120 9.83 -17.70 16.04
CA GLY A 120 8.67 -17.28 15.23
C GLY A 120 8.31 -15.79 15.33
N LEU A 121 9.07 -15.00 16.09
CA LEU A 121 8.85 -13.56 16.26
C LEU A 121 9.04 -12.77 14.96
N GLY A 122 9.94 -13.22 14.07
CA GLY A 122 10.15 -12.60 12.76
C GLY A 122 8.89 -12.66 11.88
N ARG A 123 8.22 -13.82 11.85
CA ARG A 123 6.96 -13.99 11.12
C ARG A 123 5.84 -13.13 11.69
N LEU A 124 5.74 -13.06 13.02
CA LEU A 124 4.75 -12.23 13.71
C LEU A 124 4.94 -10.74 13.39
N LEU A 125 6.18 -10.25 13.39
CA LEU A 125 6.51 -8.87 13.00
C LEU A 125 6.12 -8.57 11.56
N VAL A 126 6.45 -9.46 10.63
CA VAL A 126 6.12 -9.28 9.22
C VAL A 126 4.61 -9.36 8.99
N ALA A 127 3.90 -10.29 9.64
CA ALA A 127 2.44 -10.37 9.57
C ALA A 127 1.79 -9.05 10.04
N GLN A 128 2.24 -8.51 11.17
CA GLN A 128 1.76 -7.22 11.67
C GLN A 128 2.07 -6.09 10.68
N ALA A 129 3.30 -6.01 10.16
CA ALA A 129 3.69 -4.99 9.20
C ALA A 129 2.88 -5.07 7.89
N ARG A 130 2.65 -6.28 7.36
CA ARG A 130 1.81 -6.52 6.18
C ARG A 130 0.38 -6.08 6.42
N SER A 131 -0.21 -6.38 7.58
CA SER A 131 -1.57 -5.93 7.92
C SER A 131 -1.69 -4.40 7.93
N ILE A 132 -0.68 -3.70 8.43
CA ILE A 132 -0.64 -2.23 8.43
C ILE A 132 -0.54 -1.68 7.00
N LEU A 133 0.27 -2.30 6.14
CA LEU A 133 0.36 -1.91 4.73
C LEU A 133 -0.96 -2.13 3.98
N ILE A 134 -1.67 -3.23 4.27
CA ILE A 134 -3.00 -3.51 3.73
C ILE A 134 -3.98 -2.41 4.15
N MET A 135 -4.08 -2.14 5.45
CA MET A 135 -4.96 -1.08 5.97
C MET A 135 -4.65 0.28 5.34
N LYS A 136 -3.37 0.62 5.19
CA LYS A 136 -2.96 1.87 4.53
C LYS A 136 -3.38 1.90 3.06
N SER A 137 -3.17 0.80 2.32
CA SER A 137 -3.57 0.72 0.92
C SER A 137 -5.09 0.84 0.74
N ILE A 138 -5.88 0.29 1.66
CA ILE A 138 -7.34 0.41 1.65
C ILE A 138 -7.74 1.86 1.89
N ALA A 139 -7.15 2.51 2.90
CA ALA A 139 -7.43 3.91 3.20
C ALA A 139 -7.08 4.85 2.02
N GLU A 140 -5.94 4.61 1.35
CA GLU A 140 -5.55 5.34 0.14
C GLU A 140 -6.57 5.15 -0.99
N LYS A 141 -7.01 3.92 -1.23
CA LYS A 141 -8.03 3.62 -2.25
C LYS A 141 -9.37 4.29 -1.95
N LEU A 142 -9.87 4.19 -0.72
CA LEU A 142 -11.15 4.81 -0.33
C LEU A 142 -11.09 6.34 -0.39
N THR A 143 -9.92 6.92 -0.12
CA THR A 143 -9.68 8.35 -0.30
C THR A 143 -9.75 8.73 -1.78
N GLU A 144 -9.12 7.95 -2.66
CA GLU A 144 -9.20 8.14 -4.11
C GLU A 144 -10.64 8.00 -4.63
N ASP A 145 -11.38 7.00 -4.14
CA ASP A 145 -12.79 6.78 -4.49
C ASP A 145 -13.68 7.98 -4.07
N LEU A 146 -13.47 8.51 -2.85
CA LEU A 146 -14.14 9.74 -2.38
C LEU A 146 -13.79 10.95 -3.26
N GLU A 147 -12.50 11.16 -3.58
CA GLU A 147 -12.06 12.27 -4.42
C GLU A 147 -12.69 12.21 -5.82
N ASN A 148 -12.76 11.01 -6.41
CA ASN A 148 -13.41 10.77 -7.69
C ASN A 148 -14.92 11.05 -7.61
N HIS A 149 -15.60 10.59 -6.56
CA HIS A 149 -17.03 10.85 -6.33
C HIS A 149 -17.32 12.35 -6.23
N LEU A 150 -16.52 13.09 -5.45
CA LEU A 150 -16.68 14.54 -5.28
C LEU A 150 -16.38 15.29 -6.58
N LYS A 151 -15.41 14.85 -7.37
CA LYS A 151 -15.12 15.42 -8.70
C LYS A 151 -16.30 15.22 -9.66
N MET A 152 -16.83 14.00 -9.76
CA MET A 152 -17.99 13.70 -10.59
C MET A 152 -19.24 14.47 -10.15
N THR A 153 -19.46 14.60 -8.84
CA THR A 153 -20.55 15.40 -8.27
C THR A 153 -20.40 16.87 -8.62
N ARG A 154 -19.19 17.42 -8.54
CA ARG A 154 -18.91 18.81 -8.94
C ARG A 154 -19.24 19.05 -10.41
N GLU A 155 -18.81 18.14 -11.29
CA GLU A 155 -19.12 18.21 -12.73
C GLU A 155 -20.63 18.11 -13.00
N LYS A 156 -21.34 17.26 -12.25
CA LYS A 156 -22.81 17.15 -12.30
C LYS A 156 -23.49 18.46 -11.87
N LEU A 157 -23.09 19.04 -10.74
CA LEU A 157 -23.64 20.31 -10.24
C LEU A 157 -23.42 21.48 -11.22
N ILE A 158 -22.27 21.53 -11.89
CA ILE A 158 -21.98 22.55 -12.90
C ILE A 158 -22.94 22.42 -14.10
N ARG A 159 -23.20 21.18 -14.55
CA ARG A 159 -24.11 20.90 -15.68
C ARG A 159 -25.57 21.20 -15.34
N GLU A 160 -26.02 20.81 -14.14
CA GLU A 160 -27.42 20.96 -13.72
C GLU A 160 -27.78 22.39 -13.27
N HIS A 161 -26.79 23.13 -12.76
CA HIS A 161 -27.01 24.47 -12.19
C HIS A 161 -26.00 25.51 -12.71
N PRO A 162 -26.01 25.86 -14.01
CA PRO A 162 -24.98 26.70 -14.65
C PRO A 162 -24.89 28.14 -14.10
N ILE A 163 -25.94 28.64 -13.46
CA ILE A 163 -25.96 29.99 -12.84
C ILE A 163 -25.47 29.91 -11.39
N LYS A 164 -26.01 28.98 -10.58
CA LYS A 164 -25.62 28.83 -9.16
C LYS A 164 -24.20 28.30 -9.01
N SER A 165 -23.72 27.49 -9.96
CA SER A 165 -22.36 26.95 -10.00
C SER A 165 -21.28 28.04 -10.11
N LYS A 166 -21.61 29.24 -10.59
CA LYS A 166 -20.68 30.38 -10.60
C LYS A 166 -20.41 30.94 -9.20
N ILE A 167 -21.28 30.64 -8.22
CA ILE A 167 -21.10 31.03 -6.83
C ILE A 167 -20.27 29.95 -6.14
N THR A 168 -18.97 30.19 -6.01
CA THR A 168 -18.01 29.24 -5.41
C THR A 168 -18.49 28.72 -4.04
N ARG A 169 -18.98 29.62 -3.18
CA ARG A 169 -19.50 29.27 -1.85
C ARG A 169 -20.67 28.28 -1.90
N TRP A 170 -21.52 28.36 -2.92
CA TRP A 170 -22.65 27.44 -3.09
C TRP A 170 -22.19 26.05 -3.53
N ILE A 171 -21.22 25.96 -4.45
CA ILE A 171 -20.61 24.68 -4.83
C ILE A 171 -19.91 24.05 -3.63
N ASP A 172 -19.06 24.81 -2.93
CA ASP A 172 -18.28 24.27 -1.83
C ASP A 172 -19.17 23.75 -0.71
N GLN A 173 -20.26 24.45 -0.40
CA GLN A 173 -21.26 23.96 0.55
C GLN A 173 -21.91 22.66 0.08
N LYS A 174 -22.30 22.55 -1.20
CA LYS A 174 -22.92 21.33 -1.73
C LYS A 174 -21.96 20.14 -1.76
N ILE A 175 -20.70 20.37 -2.12
CA ILE A 175 -19.65 19.36 -2.09
C ILE A 175 -19.33 18.93 -0.65
N PHE A 176 -19.36 19.86 0.30
CA PHE A 176 -19.18 19.54 1.72
C PHE A 176 -20.32 18.70 2.28
N GLU A 177 -21.58 19.07 1.98
CA GLU A 177 -22.76 18.28 2.35
C GLU A 177 -22.69 16.86 1.75
N GLU A 178 -22.31 16.76 0.46
CA GLU A 178 -22.15 15.46 -0.20
C GLU A 178 -21.02 14.63 0.41
N ARG A 179 -19.89 15.26 0.77
CA ARG A 179 -18.78 14.57 1.45
C ARG A 179 -19.24 13.96 2.76
N ILE A 180 -19.96 14.72 3.60
CA ILE A 180 -20.48 14.22 4.87
C ILE A 180 -21.43 13.04 4.63
N ASN A 181 -22.35 13.17 3.67
CA ASN A 181 -23.26 12.08 3.33
C ASN A 181 -22.49 10.84 2.88
N TYR A 182 -21.52 10.98 1.98
CA TYR A 182 -20.71 9.87 1.51
C TYR A 182 -19.98 9.17 2.67
N MET A 183 -19.34 9.94 3.56
CA MET A 183 -18.63 9.40 4.72
C MET A 183 -19.56 8.64 5.67
N HIS A 184 -20.78 9.12 5.89
CA HIS A 184 -21.76 8.40 6.70
C HIS A 184 -22.22 7.08 6.05
N HIS A 185 -22.39 7.05 4.72
CA HIS A 185 -22.80 5.83 4.03
C HIS A 185 -21.69 4.78 3.99
N HIS A 186 -20.42 5.19 4.03
CA HIS A 186 -19.24 4.32 3.90
C HIS A 186 -18.40 4.27 5.19
N GLU A 187 -19.01 4.54 6.36
CA GLU A 187 -18.30 4.65 7.65
C GLU A 187 -17.58 3.35 8.03
N TRP A 188 -18.20 2.21 7.74
CA TRP A 188 -17.70 0.88 8.12
C TRP A 188 -16.89 0.20 7.03
N ASP A 189 -16.89 0.72 5.81
CA ASP A 189 -16.21 0.13 4.66
C ASP A 189 -14.71 -0.04 4.86
N PRO A 190 -13.96 0.92 5.46
CA PRO A 190 -12.55 0.71 5.76
C PRO A 190 -12.31 -0.53 6.62
N HIS A 191 -13.13 -0.73 7.65
CA HIS A 191 -13.02 -1.84 8.59
C HIS A 191 -13.38 -3.16 7.90
N GLN A 192 -14.52 -3.20 7.21
CA GLN A 192 -15.00 -4.40 6.53
C GLN A 192 -14.01 -4.89 5.48
N LEU A 193 -13.53 -3.98 4.61
CA LEU A 193 -12.55 -4.31 3.59
C LEU A 193 -11.22 -4.78 4.20
N ALA A 194 -10.79 -4.16 5.30
CA ALA A 194 -9.54 -4.54 5.97
C ALA A 194 -9.64 -5.91 6.64
N ILE A 195 -10.76 -6.22 7.29
CA ILE A 195 -11.04 -7.54 7.87
C ILE A 195 -11.05 -8.61 6.77
N ASP A 196 -11.77 -8.37 5.67
CA ASP A 196 -11.90 -9.34 4.58
C ASP A 196 -10.55 -9.60 3.89
N GLN A 197 -9.76 -8.55 3.63
CA GLN A 197 -8.43 -8.71 3.06
C GLN A 197 -7.47 -9.42 4.01
N CYS A 198 -7.46 -9.06 5.30
CA CYS A 198 -6.61 -9.72 6.30
C CYS A 198 -6.97 -11.20 6.44
N LYS A 199 -8.27 -11.55 6.47
CA LYS A 199 -8.73 -12.95 6.51
C LYS A 199 -8.31 -13.72 5.26
N SER A 200 -8.46 -13.14 4.07
CA SER A 200 -8.09 -13.81 2.81
C SER A 200 -6.58 -14.12 2.71
N LEU A 201 -5.73 -13.28 3.31
CA LEU A 201 -4.29 -13.44 3.35
C LEU A 201 -3.78 -14.25 4.55
N GLY A 202 -4.68 -14.73 5.42
CA GLY A 202 -4.35 -15.55 6.58
C GLY A 202 -3.89 -14.77 7.82
N TYR A 203 -4.04 -13.45 7.86
CA TYR A 203 -3.71 -12.60 9.01
C TYR A 203 -4.88 -12.52 10.00
N GLN A 204 -5.26 -13.67 10.58
CA GLN A 204 -6.41 -13.78 11.48
C GLN A 204 -6.28 -12.90 12.74
N GLN A 205 -5.09 -12.83 13.33
CA GLN A 205 -4.84 -11.98 14.49
C GLN A 205 -5.07 -10.49 14.16
N ALA A 206 -4.61 -10.02 12.99
CA ALA A 206 -4.82 -8.64 12.60
C ALA A 206 -6.31 -8.35 12.33
N ALA A 207 -7.01 -9.29 11.68
CA ALA A 207 -8.45 -9.17 11.44
C ALA A 207 -9.28 -9.15 12.73
N TYR A 208 -8.79 -9.74 13.83
CA TYR A 208 -9.45 -9.69 15.13
C TYR A 208 -9.32 -8.33 15.83
N PHE A 209 -8.24 -7.58 15.57
CA PHE A 209 -7.99 -6.28 16.20
C PHE A 209 -8.53 -5.06 15.43
N ILE A 210 -9.07 -5.27 14.23
CA ILE A 210 -9.71 -4.25 13.40
C ILE A 210 -11.19 -4.14 13.77
#